data_AF-A0A1H7TLV8-F1
#
_entry.id   AF-A0A1H7TLV8-F1
#
_cell.length_a   1.000
_cell.length_b   1.000
_cell.length_c   1.000
_cell.angle_alpha   90.00
_cell.angle_beta   90.00
_cell.angle_gamma   90.00
#
_symmetry.space_group_name_H-M   'P 1'
#
loop_
_entity.id
_entity.type
_entity.pdbx_description
1 polymer ?
#
loop_
_entity_poly.entity_id
_entity_poly.type
_entity_poly.pdbx_seq_one_letter_code
_entity_poly.pdbx_strand_id
1 'polypeptide(L)'
;MNTFDIEKFFVKNKRKAANMLLSFMDIEVREYMLDEIVYFLNHSSVGEKMELTDHFIIKESDFEVIILNETTEMFALNPEESRAHIEIVSLLFLINQKMSCGLNKVKSILKIN
;
A
#
# COMPACT_ATOMS: atom_id res chain seq x y z
N MET A 1 0.84 -15.17 13.73
CA MET A 1 1.44 -14.52 12.54
C MET A 1 0.29 -14.01 11.69
N ASN A 2 0.10 -12.70 11.61
CA ASN A 2 -0.88 -12.13 10.69
C ASN A 2 -0.32 -12.27 9.27
N THR A 3 -0.96 -13.12 8.48
CA THR A 3 -0.59 -13.37 7.08
C THR A 3 -1.38 -12.44 6.17
N PHE A 4 -0.72 -11.90 5.15
CA PHE A 4 -1.39 -11.16 4.08
C PHE A 4 -2.45 -12.03 3.40
N ASP A 5 -3.71 -11.61 3.42
CA ASP A 5 -4.81 -12.29 2.73
C ASP A 5 -4.92 -11.77 1.29
N ILE A 6 -4.31 -12.52 0.38
CA ILE A 6 -4.31 -12.23 -1.04
C ILE A 6 -5.69 -12.32 -1.70
N GLU A 7 -6.53 -13.25 -1.24
CA GLU A 7 -7.85 -13.45 -1.83
C GLU A 7 -8.74 -12.27 -1.47
N LYS A 8 -8.76 -11.88 -0.18
CA LYS A 8 -9.47 -10.69 0.28
C LYS A 8 -8.95 -9.43 -0.41
N PHE A 9 -7.64 -9.30 -0.61
CA PHE A 9 -7.06 -8.18 -1.33
C PHE A 9 -7.60 -8.07 -2.77
N PHE A 10 -7.58 -9.16 -3.55
CA PHE A 10 -8.07 -9.12 -4.93
C PHE A 10 -9.59 -9.08 -5.07
N VAL A 11 -10.33 -9.57 -4.08
CA VAL A 11 -11.80 -9.41 -4.03
C VAL A 11 -12.17 -7.95 -3.79
N LYS A 12 -11.47 -7.28 -2.87
CA LYS A 12 -11.69 -5.86 -2.57
C LYS A 12 -11.10 -4.93 -3.63
N ASN A 13 -10.03 -5.34 -4.32
CA ASN A 13 -9.26 -4.47 -5.18
C ASN A 13 -9.03 -5.06 -6.58
N LYS A 14 -9.25 -4.26 -7.63
CA LYS A 14 -8.98 -4.65 -9.02
C LYS A 14 -7.47 -4.86 -9.27
N ARG A 15 -7.12 -5.59 -10.32
CA ARG A 15 -5.70 -5.83 -10.72
C ARG A 15 -4.84 -4.56 -10.84
N LYS A 16 -5.43 -3.42 -11.22
CA LYS A 16 -4.75 -2.12 -11.31
C LYS A 16 -4.26 -1.62 -9.95
N ALA A 17 -5.03 -1.83 -8.88
CA ALA A 17 -4.65 -1.51 -7.50
C ALA A 17 -3.44 -2.32 -7.02
N ALA A 18 -3.32 -3.55 -7.50
CA ALA A 18 -2.17 -4.39 -7.17
C ALA A 18 -0.87 -3.85 -7.78
N ASN A 19 -0.94 -3.30 -9.00
CA ASN A 19 0.20 -2.60 -9.61
C ASN A 19 0.55 -1.31 -8.85
N MET A 20 -0.45 -0.60 -8.33
CA MET A 20 -0.24 0.58 -7.49
C MET A 20 0.44 0.25 -6.18
N LEU A 21 0.00 -0.83 -5.51
CA LEU A 21 0.70 -1.31 -4.33
C LEU A 21 2.14 -1.69 -4.67
N LEU A 22 2.39 -2.35 -5.82
CA LEU A 22 3.74 -2.68 -6.25
C LEU A 22 4.62 -1.46 -6.53
N SER A 23 4.08 -0.40 -7.16
CA SER A 23 4.84 0.84 -7.40
C SER A 23 5.17 1.56 -6.10
N PHE A 24 4.22 1.64 -5.18
CA PHE A 24 4.45 2.12 -3.81
C PHE A 24 5.57 1.31 -3.12
N MET A 25 5.49 -0.02 -3.22
CA MET A 25 6.47 -0.92 -2.64
C MET A 25 7.81 -0.86 -3.36
N ASP A 26 7.95 -0.36 -4.59
CA ASP A 26 9.24 -0.28 -5.28
C ASP A 26 9.99 0.99 -4.85
N ILE A 27 9.31 2.14 -4.96
CA ILE A 27 9.89 3.48 -4.83
C ILE A 27 9.78 3.96 -3.38
N GLU A 28 8.55 4.12 -2.88
CA GLU A 28 8.27 4.88 -1.67
C GLU A 28 8.88 4.26 -0.42
N VAL A 29 8.71 2.95 -0.25
CA VAL A 29 9.27 2.23 0.91
C VAL A 29 10.81 2.28 0.95
N ARG A 30 11.47 2.55 -0.18
CA ARG A 30 12.95 2.70 -0.21
C ARG A 30 13.36 4.14 0.10
N GLU A 31 12.62 5.11 -0.39
CA GLU A 31 12.88 6.54 -0.20
C GLU A 31 12.59 6.98 1.24
N TYR A 32 11.48 6.49 1.79
CA TYR A 32 11.05 6.76 3.16
C TYR A 32 11.51 5.65 4.11
N MET A 33 11.81 6.02 5.35
CA MET A 33 12.18 5.04 6.36
C MET A 33 10.94 4.28 6.84
N LEU A 34 11.10 2.97 7.13
CA LEU A 34 10.04 2.13 7.70
C LEU A 34 9.44 2.77 8.95
N ASP A 35 10.26 3.40 9.78
CA ASP A 35 9.83 4.00 11.05
C ASP A 35 8.81 5.13 10.85
N GLU A 36 8.93 5.92 9.77
CA GLU A 36 8.00 7.01 9.48
C GLU A 36 6.64 6.47 9.04
N ILE A 37 6.63 5.48 8.15
CA ILE A 37 5.41 4.81 7.71
C ILE A 37 4.76 4.10 8.91
N VAL A 38 5.53 3.38 9.73
CA VAL A 38 5.04 2.72 10.95
C VAL A 38 4.46 3.72 11.94
N TYR A 39 5.14 4.85 12.14
CA TYR A 39 4.68 5.91 13.03
C TYR A 39 3.32 6.43 12.57
N PHE A 40 3.21 6.77 11.28
CA PHE A 40 1.94 7.20 10.68
C PHE A 40 0.86 6.14 10.89
N LEU A 41 1.09 4.89 10.46
CA LEU A 41 0.08 3.82 10.55
C LEU A 41 -0.44 3.60 11.98
N ASN A 42 0.43 3.72 12.99
CA ASN A 42 0.07 3.47 14.38
C ASN A 42 -0.54 4.68 15.11
N HIS A 43 -0.14 5.90 14.76
CA HIS A 43 -0.46 7.09 15.57
C HIS A 43 -1.32 8.12 14.83
N SER A 44 -1.46 8.01 13.51
CA SER A 44 -2.32 8.92 12.76
C SER A 44 -3.80 8.67 13.05
N SER A 45 -4.58 9.73 12.95
CA SER A 45 -6.04 9.69 13.08
C SER A 45 -6.69 9.18 11.80
N VAL A 46 -7.90 8.64 11.90
CA VAL A 46 -8.71 8.30 10.72
C VAL A 46 -8.97 9.56 9.88
N GLY A 47 -8.76 9.45 8.57
CA GLY A 47 -8.85 10.53 7.59
C GLY A 47 -7.53 11.27 7.35
N GLU A 48 -6.50 11.07 8.18
CA GLU A 48 -5.19 11.66 7.93
C GLU A 48 -4.51 11.03 6.72
N LYS A 49 -3.73 11.86 6.01
CA LYS A 49 -3.05 11.54 4.75
C LYS A 49 -1.55 11.78 4.93
N MET A 50 -0.74 10.78 4.59
CA MET A 50 0.70 10.89 4.43
C MET A 50 1.02 11.03 2.95
N GLU A 51 1.75 12.08 2.60
CA GLU A 51 2.26 12.32 1.25
C GLU A 51 3.62 11.68 1.07
N LEU A 52 3.72 10.88 0.03
CA LEU A 52 4.93 10.23 -0.46
C LEU A 52 5.04 10.58 -1.94
N THR A 53 6.23 10.49 -2.49
CA THR A 53 6.64 11.09 -3.75
C THR A 53 5.54 11.09 -4.82
N ASP A 54 5.16 9.91 -5.31
CA ASP A 54 4.07 9.76 -6.29
C ASP A 54 2.79 9.14 -5.69
N HIS A 55 2.80 8.84 -4.38
CA HIS A 55 1.76 8.07 -3.71
C HIS A 55 1.30 8.67 -2.39
N PHE A 56 0.10 8.30 -1.96
CA PHE A 56 -0.43 8.72 -0.68
C PHE A 56 -0.90 7.52 0.12
N ILE A 57 -0.69 7.58 1.43
CA ILE A 57 -1.31 6.66 2.39
C ILE A 57 -2.38 7.44 3.14
N ILE A 58 -3.64 7.01 3.05
CA ILE A 58 -4.75 7.59 3.80
C ILE A 58 -5.23 6.57 4.82
N LYS A 59 -5.39 7.00 6.07
CA LYS A 59 -5.95 6.15 7.12
C LYS A 59 -7.47 6.10 7.01
N GLU A 60 -8.00 4.96 6.61
CA GLU A 60 -9.45 4.78 6.42
C GLU A 60 -10.13 4.30 7.71
N SER A 61 -9.43 3.53 8.52
CA SER A 61 -9.86 3.11 9.86
C SER A 61 -8.66 2.82 10.76
N ASP A 62 -8.93 2.34 11.98
CA ASP A 62 -7.88 1.89 12.90
C ASP A 62 -7.10 0.67 12.38
N PHE A 63 -7.60 -0.02 11.34
CA PHE A 63 -7.03 -1.27 10.84
C PHE A 63 -6.73 -1.28 9.34
N GLU A 64 -7.27 -0.35 8.57
CA GLU A 64 -7.14 -0.31 7.11
C GLU A 64 -6.65 1.05 6.63
N VAL A 65 -5.83 1.02 5.58
CA VAL A 65 -5.36 2.19 4.85
C VAL A 65 -5.62 2.03 3.36
N ILE A 66 -5.69 3.17 2.70
CA ILE A 66 -5.75 3.26 1.24
C ILE A 66 -4.41 3.78 0.75
N ILE A 67 -3.83 3.08 -0.22
CA ILE A 67 -2.72 3.57 -1.01
C ILE A 67 -3.26 4.09 -2.34
N LEU A 68 -2.87 5.31 -2.70
CA LEU A 68 -3.27 5.99 -3.94
C LEU A 68 -2.03 6.42 -4.71
N ASN A 69 -2.15 6.52 -6.03
CA ASN A 69 -1.17 7.21 -6.89
C ASN A 69 -1.88 8.46 -7.44
N GLU A 70 -1.43 9.67 -7.09
CA GLU A 70 -1.92 10.89 -7.74
C GLU A 70 -0.92 11.34 -8.81
N THR A 71 -0.99 10.71 -9.97
CA THR A 71 -0.84 11.52 -11.18
C THR A 71 -2.19 12.17 -11.43
N THR A 72 -2.22 13.50 -11.56
CA THR A 72 -3.45 14.32 -11.65
C THR A 72 -4.43 13.80 -12.72
N GLU A 73 -3.91 13.19 -13.78
CA GLU A 73 -4.68 12.60 -14.88
C GLU A 73 -5.38 11.28 -14.52
N MET A 74 -4.79 10.44 -13.66
CA MET A 74 -5.35 9.13 -13.30
C MET A 74 -6.51 9.24 -12.31
N PHE A 75 -6.42 10.18 -11.35
CA PHE A 75 -7.48 10.39 -10.36
C PHE A 75 -8.75 10.97 -11.00
N ALA A 76 -8.60 11.81 -12.04
CA ALA A 76 -9.70 12.45 -12.76
C ALA A 76 -10.52 11.47 -13.61
N LEU A 77 -9.91 10.38 -14.10
CA LEU A 77 -10.56 9.45 -15.03
C LEU A 77 -11.25 8.28 -14.33
N ASN A 78 -10.68 7.72 -13.26
CA ASN A 78 -11.29 6.64 -12.47
C ASN A 78 -10.65 6.55 -11.07
N PRO A 79 -11.19 7.26 -10.07
CA PRO A 79 -10.59 7.32 -8.74
C PRO A 79 -10.61 5.97 -8.02
N GLU A 80 -11.69 5.19 -8.14
CA GLU A 80 -11.83 3.88 -7.48
C GLU A 80 -10.88 2.80 -8.02
N GLU A 81 -10.49 2.88 -9.30
CA GLU A 81 -9.53 1.92 -9.87
C GLU A 81 -8.08 2.25 -9.54
N SER A 82 -7.87 3.41 -8.92
CA SER A 82 -6.57 3.97 -8.56
C SER A 82 -6.39 3.96 -7.04
N ARG A 83 -6.99 2.97 -6.36
CA ARG A 83 -6.89 2.76 -4.92
C ARG A 83 -6.55 1.32 -4.58
N ALA A 84 -5.64 1.14 -3.64
CA ALA A 84 -5.36 -0.15 -3.02
C ALA A 84 -5.74 -0.09 -1.53
N HIS A 85 -6.86 -0.70 -1.17
CA HIS A 85 -7.29 -0.91 0.21
C HIS A 85 -6.51 -2.08 0.81
N ILE A 86 -5.80 -1.83 1.91
CA ILE A 86 -4.97 -2.82 2.58
C ILE A 86 -5.06 -2.69 4.10
N GLU A 87 -5.11 -3.82 4.78
CA GLU A 87 -4.99 -3.83 6.24
C GLU A 87 -3.60 -3.38 6.67
N ILE A 88 -3.51 -2.59 7.73
CA ILE A 88 -2.25 -2.05 8.27
C ILE A 88 -1.27 -3.18 8.58
N VAL A 89 -1.72 -4.25 9.24
CA VAL A 89 -0.88 -5.41 9.58
C VAL A 89 -0.33 -6.11 8.33
N SER A 90 -1.14 -6.15 7.27
CA SER A 90 -0.79 -6.74 5.98
C SER A 90 0.22 -5.87 5.23
N LEU A 91 0.04 -4.54 5.26
CA LEU A 91 0.99 -3.59 4.70
C LEU A 91 2.36 -3.67 5.40
N LEU A 92 2.37 -3.67 6.74
CA LEU A 92 3.59 -3.82 7.53
C LEU A 92 4.31 -5.14 7.22
N PHE A 93 3.56 -6.24 7.08
CA PHE A 93 4.14 -7.51 6.66
C PHE A 93 4.81 -7.39 5.30
N LEU A 94 4.15 -6.85 4.28
CA LEU A 94 4.72 -6.70 2.94
C LEU A 94 5.95 -5.79 2.94
N ILE A 95 5.93 -4.69 3.67
CA ILE A 95 7.07 -3.78 3.82
C ILE A 95 8.26 -4.53 4.42
N ASN A 96 8.04 -5.27 5.51
CA ASN A 96 9.10 -6.09 6.10
C ASN A 96 9.63 -7.16 5.13
N GLN A 97 8.76 -7.77 4.32
CA GLN A 97 9.19 -8.70 3.27
C GLN A 97 10.05 -8.02 2.19
N LYS A 98 9.69 -6.80 1.76
CA LYS A 98 10.52 -6.00 0.84
C LYS A 98 11.89 -5.71 1.45
N MET A 99 11.92 -5.24 2.69
CA MET A 99 13.18 -4.88 3.36
C MET A 99 14.07 -6.09 3.60
N SER A 100 13.49 -7.26 3.85
CA SER A 100 14.25 -8.48 4.15
C SER A 100 14.70 -9.25 2.91
N CYS A 101 13.87 -9.32 1.86
CA CYS A 101 14.07 -10.21 0.72
C CYS A 101 13.89 -9.54 -0.65
N GLY A 102 13.66 -8.22 -0.67
CA GLY A 102 13.48 -7.44 -1.89
C GLY A 102 12.09 -7.54 -2.52
N LEU A 103 11.87 -6.74 -3.56
CA LEU A 103 10.58 -6.60 -4.24
C LEU A 103 10.09 -7.90 -4.90
N ASN A 104 11.00 -8.76 -5.35
CA ASN A 104 10.65 -10.04 -5.98
C ASN A 104 9.85 -10.96 -5.04
N LYS A 105 10.17 -10.93 -3.73
CA LYS A 105 9.41 -11.70 -2.74
C LYS A 105 7.99 -11.17 -2.59
N VAL A 106 7.82 -9.84 -2.59
CA VAL A 106 6.51 -9.18 -2.53
C VAL A 106 5.67 -9.52 -3.77
N LYS A 107 6.24 -9.44 -4.98
CA LYS A 107 5.57 -9.85 -6.22
C LYS A 107 5.08 -11.29 -6.18
N SER A 108 5.92 -12.21 -5.68
CA SER A 108 5.55 -13.61 -5.49
C SER A 108 4.41 -13.78 -4.48
N ILE A 109 4.43 -13.05 -3.36
CA ILE A 109 3.32 -13.06 -2.37
C ILE A 109 2.03 -12.58 -3.01
N LEU A 110 2.09 -11.51 -3.82
CA LEU A 110 0.96 -10.93 -4.53
C LEU A 110 0.51 -11.74 -5.76
N LYS A 111 1.24 -12.80 -6.14
CA LYS A 111 1.01 -13.58 -7.37
C LYS A 111 1.00 -12.71 -8.65
N ILE A 112 1.89 -11.72 -8.71
CA ILE A 112 2.06 -10.84 -9.87
C ILE A 112 3.42 -11.12 -10.50
N ASN A 113 3.45 -11.26 -11.83
CA ASN A 113 4.67 -11.46 -12.62
C ASN A 113 5.29 -10.12 -13.00
#